data_AF-A0A3G8WJQ5-F1
#
_entry.id   AF-A0A3G8WJQ5-F1
#
_cell.length_a   1.000
_cell.length_b   1.000
_cell.length_c   1.000
_cell.angle_alpha   90.00
_cell.angle_beta   90.00
_cell.angle_gamma   90.00
#
_symmetry.space_group_name_H-M   'P 1'
#
loop_
_entity.id
_entity.type
_entity.pdbx_description
1 polymer ?
#
loop_
_entity_poly.entity_id
_entity_poly.type
_entity_poly.pdbx_seq_one_letter_code
_entity_poly.pdbx_strand_id
1 'polypeptide(L)'
;MKKESSSTAKKTGSNQSSDSDKESSTASQSQKPSETEKDGPLFKFFTDSLKDIYFAEKHILEALPKMQKAATTSELQEAFEDHYLQTQKQVSRLEKVFKLIGEEAEGKKCEAIIGIVKEGETCIKDTEEGSMTRDAGLIIAAQKVEHYEIASYGGLAALAETLGLYDASDLLHTTLEEEEQTDIDLTDIAENFINFAAKQDDEDDDDYDDEDYEDEDYDEDDGYENHGYNRGRTSYH
;
A
#
# COMPACT_ATOMS: atom_id res chain seq x y z
N MET A 1 77.97 -48.16 3.12
CA MET A 1 77.98 -48.96 1.87
C MET A 1 77.46 -48.08 0.74
N LYS A 2 78.24 -47.99 -0.34
CA LYS A 2 78.02 -47.48 -1.73
C LYS A 2 76.74 -46.67 -2.02
N LYS A 3 76.85 -45.39 -2.45
CA LYS A 3 76.93 -44.90 -3.86
C LYS A 3 75.73 -45.39 -4.68
N GLU A 4 74.93 -44.55 -5.35
CA GLU A 4 75.34 -43.75 -6.52
C GLU A 4 74.42 -42.55 -6.83
N SER A 5 75.06 -41.56 -7.44
CA SER A 5 74.55 -40.37 -8.13
C SER A 5 74.50 -40.60 -9.65
N SER A 6 73.51 -40.04 -10.37
CA SER A 6 73.60 -39.66 -11.80
C SER A 6 72.35 -38.82 -12.15
N SER A 7 72.40 -37.50 -12.37
CA SER A 7 72.71 -36.79 -13.64
C SER A 7 72.06 -37.41 -14.88
N THR A 8 71.27 -36.66 -15.67
CA THR A 8 71.72 -35.85 -16.84
C THR A 8 70.54 -35.17 -17.58
N ALA A 9 70.81 -33.97 -18.14
CA ALA A 9 70.33 -33.39 -19.42
C ALA A 9 68.94 -32.71 -19.56
N LYS A 10 68.95 -31.39 -19.33
CA LYS A 10 68.74 -30.29 -20.32
C LYS A 10 67.93 -30.60 -21.60
N LYS A 11 66.81 -29.90 -21.80
CA LYS A 11 66.39 -29.45 -23.14
C LYS A 11 65.83 -28.03 -23.09
N THR A 12 66.56 -27.15 -23.78
CA THR A 12 66.24 -25.79 -24.19
C THR A 12 65.12 -25.76 -25.23
N GLY A 13 64.28 -24.73 -25.16
CA GLY A 13 63.30 -24.39 -26.21
C GLY A 13 62.71 -23.01 -25.97
N SER A 14 63.40 -21.98 -26.46
CA SER A 14 62.85 -20.65 -26.71
C SER A 14 61.94 -20.73 -27.94
N ASN A 15 60.72 -20.19 -27.87
CA ASN A 15 60.17 -19.51 -29.04
C ASN A 15 59.17 -18.41 -28.64
N GLN A 16 59.38 -17.25 -29.23
CA GLN A 16 58.56 -16.04 -29.11
C GLN A 16 57.29 -16.11 -29.98
N SER A 17 56.36 -15.21 -29.64
CA SER A 17 55.45 -14.43 -30.49
C SER A 17 54.25 -15.12 -31.17
N SER A 18 53.05 -14.72 -30.75
CA SER A 18 51.99 -14.04 -31.54
C SER A 18 50.73 -13.95 -30.66
N ASP A 19 50.34 -12.78 -30.17
CA ASP A 19 49.43 -11.82 -30.82
C ASP A 19 47.94 -12.06 -30.47
N SER A 20 47.31 -10.95 -30.07
CA SER A 20 45.87 -10.62 -30.07
C SER A 20 44.81 -11.58 -29.50
N ASP A 21 44.03 -11.02 -28.55
CA ASP A 21 42.56 -11.10 -28.40
C ASP A 21 42.16 -11.40 -26.94
N LYS A 22 41.19 -10.76 -26.29
CA LYS A 22 40.38 -9.55 -26.53
C LYS A 22 39.60 -9.37 -25.22
N GLU A 23 39.25 -8.14 -24.91
CA GLU A 23 38.53 -7.66 -23.73
C GLU A 23 37.33 -8.52 -23.26
N SER A 24 37.15 -8.59 -21.95
CA SER A 24 35.82 -8.56 -21.35
C SER A 24 35.87 -7.63 -20.14
N SER A 25 35.78 -6.34 -20.43
CA SER A 25 35.42 -5.30 -19.47
C SER A 25 34.08 -4.73 -19.89
N THR A 26 33.00 -5.42 -19.60
CA THR A 26 31.65 -4.83 -19.64
C THR A 26 31.48 -3.97 -18.40
N ALA A 27 32.10 -2.79 -18.42
CA ALA A 27 31.58 -1.66 -17.67
C ALA A 27 30.39 -1.14 -18.48
N SER A 28 29.17 -1.45 -18.03
CA SER A 28 27.95 -0.82 -18.53
C SER A 28 28.08 0.67 -18.27
N GLN A 29 28.47 1.43 -19.29
CA GLN A 29 28.46 2.88 -19.20
C GLN A 29 27.05 3.33 -19.52
N SER A 30 26.38 3.90 -18.52
CA SER A 30 25.15 4.68 -18.61
C SER A 30 25.32 5.76 -19.67
N GLN A 31 24.95 5.45 -20.91
CA GLN A 31 24.93 6.41 -22.00
C GLN A 31 23.50 6.88 -22.21
N LYS A 32 23.31 8.17 -21.98
CA LYS A 32 22.10 8.91 -22.33
C LYS A 32 21.68 8.56 -23.77
N PRO A 33 20.40 8.27 -24.04
CA PRO A 33 19.94 7.83 -25.36
C PRO A 33 20.30 8.85 -26.45
N SER A 34 20.73 8.35 -27.61
CA SER A 34 21.07 9.16 -28.77
C SER A 34 19.81 9.78 -29.41
N GLU A 35 19.96 10.87 -30.16
CA GLU A 35 18.84 11.52 -30.86
C GLU A 35 18.06 10.57 -31.78
N THR A 36 18.74 9.64 -32.43
CA THR A 36 18.09 8.64 -33.31
C THR A 36 17.27 7.62 -32.51
N GLU A 37 17.69 7.25 -31.31
CA GLU A 37 16.92 6.37 -30.42
C GLU A 37 15.71 7.10 -29.85
N LYS A 38 15.88 8.37 -29.47
CA LYS A 38 14.80 9.24 -29.00
C LYS A 38 13.68 9.42 -30.02
N ASP A 39 14.03 9.42 -31.31
CA ASP A 39 13.06 9.53 -32.38
C ASP A 39 12.21 8.27 -32.63
N GLY A 40 12.61 7.14 -32.05
CA GLY A 40 11.91 5.86 -32.17
C GLY A 40 10.50 5.89 -31.56
N PRO A 41 9.54 5.17 -32.14
CA PRO A 41 8.15 5.15 -31.66
C PRO A 41 8.02 4.60 -30.23
N LEU A 42 8.86 3.62 -29.85
CA LEU A 42 8.85 3.04 -28.52
C LEU A 42 9.36 4.03 -27.45
N PHE A 43 10.41 4.79 -27.76
CA PHE A 43 10.93 5.82 -26.85
C PHE A 43 9.92 6.95 -26.64
N LYS A 44 9.24 7.37 -27.72
CA LYS A 44 8.15 8.36 -27.65
C LYS A 44 7.00 7.85 -26.77
N PHE A 45 6.58 6.61 -26.96
CA PHE A 45 5.55 5.99 -26.11
C PHE A 45 5.99 5.91 -24.65
N PHE A 46 7.21 5.43 -24.37
CA PHE A 46 7.78 5.39 -23.02
C PHE A 46 7.80 6.78 -22.36
N THR A 47 8.22 7.80 -23.11
CA THR A 47 8.26 9.19 -22.62
C THR A 47 6.86 9.70 -22.32
N ASP A 48 5.89 9.48 -23.21
CA ASP A 48 4.49 9.87 -22.97
C ASP A 48 3.90 9.14 -21.74
N SER A 49 4.17 7.85 -21.57
CA SER A 49 3.75 7.09 -20.38
C SER A 49 4.41 7.57 -19.10
N LEU A 50 5.69 8.01 -19.13
CA LEU A 50 6.33 8.67 -17.98
C LEU A 50 5.63 9.99 -17.62
N LYS A 51 5.19 10.77 -18.62
CA LYS A 51 4.44 12.00 -18.38
C LYS A 51 3.07 11.73 -17.74
N ASP A 52 2.42 10.64 -18.16
CA ASP A 52 1.12 10.22 -17.64
C ASP A 52 1.24 9.79 -16.15
N ILE A 53 2.21 8.93 -15.79
CA ILE A 53 2.42 8.50 -14.39
C ILE A 53 2.93 9.65 -13.50
N TYR A 54 3.76 10.55 -14.03
CA TYR A 54 4.20 11.74 -13.27
C TYR A 54 3.05 12.70 -12.94
N PHE A 55 2.05 12.80 -13.83
CA PHE A 55 0.82 13.51 -13.51
C PHE A 55 0.01 12.76 -12.44
N ALA A 56 -0.11 11.43 -12.57
CA ALA A 56 -0.86 10.60 -11.63
C ALA A 56 -0.36 10.75 -10.20
N GLU A 57 0.94 10.56 -10.00
CA GLU A 57 1.65 10.72 -8.72
C GLU A 57 1.38 12.08 -8.06
N LYS A 58 1.47 13.17 -8.83
CA LYS A 58 1.14 14.50 -8.31
C LYS A 58 -0.32 14.65 -7.92
N HIS A 59 -1.23 14.05 -8.70
CA HIS A 59 -2.65 14.10 -8.42
C HIS A 59 -3.02 13.28 -7.19
N ILE A 60 -2.40 12.11 -7.01
CA ILE A 60 -2.54 11.25 -5.82
C ILE A 60 -2.01 11.99 -4.60
N LEU A 61 -0.85 12.63 -4.70
CA LEU A 61 -0.27 13.43 -3.62
C LEU A 61 -1.20 14.55 -3.13
N GLU A 62 -1.96 15.17 -4.03
CA GLU A 62 -2.97 16.17 -3.67
C GLU A 62 -4.19 15.56 -2.95
N ALA A 63 -4.53 14.30 -3.25
CA ALA A 63 -5.69 13.61 -2.71
C ALA A 63 -5.43 12.93 -1.36
N LEU A 64 -4.23 12.40 -1.12
CA LEU A 64 -3.88 11.65 0.09
C LEU A 64 -4.21 12.38 1.41
N PRO A 65 -3.94 13.69 1.59
CA PRO A 65 -4.30 14.40 2.81
C PRO A 65 -5.82 14.47 3.08
N LYS A 66 -6.64 14.34 2.03
CA LYS A 66 -8.11 14.27 2.16
C LYS A 66 -8.54 12.86 2.55
N MET A 67 -7.91 11.83 1.99
CA MET A 67 -8.15 10.42 2.35
C MET A 67 -7.78 10.17 3.81
N GLN A 68 -6.59 10.62 4.23
CA GLN A 68 -6.13 10.55 5.62
C GLN A 68 -7.14 11.16 6.59
N LYS A 69 -7.65 12.37 6.31
CA LYS A 69 -8.63 13.03 7.20
C LYS A 69 -9.99 12.34 7.24
N ALA A 70 -10.34 11.60 6.21
CA ALA A 70 -11.62 10.91 6.13
C ALA A 70 -11.58 9.52 6.79
N ALA A 71 -10.39 8.93 6.93
CA ALA A 71 -10.18 7.67 7.63
C ALA A 71 -10.48 7.83 9.14
N THR A 72 -11.11 6.80 9.70
CA THR A 72 -11.57 6.75 11.07
C THR A 72 -10.51 6.14 11.99
N THR A 73 -9.86 5.07 11.52
CA THR A 73 -8.87 4.33 12.29
C THR A 73 -7.49 4.98 12.21
N SER A 74 -6.76 5.01 13.32
CA SER A 74 -5.40 5.57 13.35
C SER A 74 -4.45 4.81 12.44
N GLU A 75 -4.65 3.50 12.30
CA GLU A 75 -3.86 2.63 11.43
C GLU A 75 -4.01 3.02 9.96
N LEU A 76 -5.25 3.23 9.48
CA LEU A 76 -5.47 3.68 8.10
C LEU A 76 -5.02 5.14 7.88
N GLN A 77 -5.13 6.00 8.90
CA GLN A 77 -4.59 7.35 8.86
C GLN A 77 -3.05 7.36 8.69
N GLU A 78 -2.36 6.48 9.42
CA GLU A 78 -0.90 6.32 9.33
C GLU A 78 -0.50 5.77 7.96
N ALA A 79 -1.21 4.77 7.45
CA ALA A 79 -0.97 4.23 6.11
C ALA A 79 -1.07 5.31 5.00
N PHE A 80 -2.07 6.21 5.08
CA PHE A 80 -2.16 7.32 4.12
C PHE A 80 -1.07 8.39 4.31
N GLU A 81 -0.59 8.61 5.52
CA GLU A 81 0.53 9.53 5.79
C GLU A 81 1.84 8.96 5.23
N ASP A 82 2.11 7.69 5.49
CA ASP A 82 3.29 6.99 4.99
C ASP A 82 3.28 6.94 3.46
N HIS A 83 2.13 6.61 2.85
CA HIS A 83 1.99 6.66 1.40
C HIS A 83 2.26 8.08 0.89
N TYR A 84 1.71 9.14 1.51
CA TYR A 84 1.99 10.52 1.10
C TYR A 84 3.49 10.86 1.08
N LEU A 85 4.23 10.45 2.11
CA LEU A 85 5.68 10.66 2.18
C LEU A 85 6.45 9.82 1.15
N GLN A 86 5.95 8.64 0.82
CA GLN A 86 6.48 7.77 -0.22
C GLN A 86 6.24 8.37 -1.62
N THR A 87 5.02 8.80 -1.94
CA THR A 87 4.65 9.51 -3.19
C THR A 87 5.53 10.73 -3.46
N GLN A 88 5.87 11.51 -2.43
CA GLN A 88 6.83 12.63 -2.60
C GLN A 88 8.21 12.18 -3.11
N LYS A 89 8.69 11.03 -2.63
CA LYS A 89 9.96 10.45 -3.06
C LYS A 89 9.84 9.87 -4.47
N GLN A 90 8.71 9.27 -4.81
CA GLN A 90 8.41 8.70 -6.13
C GLN A 90 8.35 9.79 -7.21
N VAL A 91 7.67 10.91 -6.95
CA VAL A 91 7.72 12.12 -7.80
C VAL A 91 9.16 12.58 -8.04
N SER A 92 9.96 12.66 -6.98
CA SER A 92 11.39 13.02 -7.08
C SER A 92 12.22 11.98 -7.84
N ARG A 93 11.81 10.71 -7.81
CA ARG A 93 12.44 9.60 -8.53
C ARG A 93 12.14 9.68 -10.03
N LEU A 94 10.89 9.97 -10.41
CA LEU A 94 10.51 10.22 -11.79
C LEU A 94 11.27 11.41 -12.40
N GLU A 95 11.48 12.49 -11.65
CA GLU A 95 12.30 13.63 -12.11
C GLU A 95 13.74 13.23 -12.43
N LYS A 96 14.31 12.28 -11.67
CA LYS A 96 15.62 11.70 -11.98
C LYS A 96 15.55 10.84 -13.25
N VAL A 97 14.50 10.06 -13.44
CA VAL A 97 14.28 9.26 -14.66
C VAL A 97 14.23 10.17 -15.89
N PHE A 98 13.41 11.24 -15.87
CA PHE A 98 13.37 12.25 -16.94
C PHE A 98 14.76 12.82 -17.26
N LYS A 99 15.53 13.18 -16.23
CA LYS A 99 16.89 13.69 -16.39
C LYS A 99 17.84 12.66 -17.03
N LEU A 100 17.76 11.39 -16.65
CA LEU A 100 18.57 10.30 -17.20
C LEU A 100 18.31 10.10 -18.69
N ILE A 101 17.05 10.19 -19.12
CA ILE A 101 16.67 10.07 -20.54
C ILE A 101 16.82 11.38 -21.31
N GLY A 102 17.11 12.48 -20.62
CA GLY A 102 17.32 13.80 -21.22
C GLY A 102 16.05 14.48 -21.70
N GLU A 103 14.94 14.24 -21.01
CA GLU A 103 13.66 14.88 -21.23
C GLU A 103 13.35 15.81 -20.04
N GLU A 104 12.51 16.82 -20.27
CA GLU A 104 12.00 17.65 -19.18
C GLU A 104 10.85 16.93 -18.46
N ALA A 105 10.85 16.97 -17.13
CA ALA A 105 9.77 16.42 -16.33
C ALA A 105 8.51 17.28 -16.50
N GLU A 106 7.52 16.73 -17.19
CA GLU A 106 6.25 17.38 -17.49
C GLU A 106 5.12 16.39 -17.31
N GLY A 107 4.11 16.75 -16.53
CA GLY A 107 2.93 15.91 -16.35
C GLY A 107 1.98 16.07 -17.53
N LYS A 108 1.49 14.97 -18.07
CA LYS A 108 0.39 14.97 -19.03
C LYS A 108 -0.86 14.46 -18.35
N LYS A 109 -1.95 15.22 -18.48
CA LYS A 109 -3.21 14.92 -17.81
C LYS A 109 -3.67 13.49 -18.14
N CYS A 110 -3.82 12.67 -17.10
CA CYS A 110 -4.33 11.31 -17.18
C CYS A 110 -5.76 11.26 -16.64
N GLU A 111 -6.75 11.01 -17.51
CA GLU A 111 -8.16 10.92 -17.08
C GLU A 111 -8.44 9.65 -16.26
N ALA A 112 -7.63 8.59 -16.42
CA ALA A 112 -7.82 7.34 -15.69
C ALA A 112 -7.63 7.54 -14.18
N ILE A 113 -6.50 8.10 -13.77
CA ILE A 113 -6.22 8.32 -12.35
C ILE A 113 -7.16 9.35 -11.72
N ILE A 114 -7.57 10.39 -12.46
CA ILE A 114 -8.59 11.35 -12.00
C ILE A 114 -9.90 10.62 -11.68
N GLY A 115 -10.29 9.67 -12.54
CA GLY A 115 -11.45 8.82 -12.31
C GLY A 115 -11.33 8.00 -11.03
N ILE A 116 -10.21 7.29 -10.86
CA ILE A 116 -9.96 6.42 -9.70
C ILE A 116 -9.93 7.24 -8.40
N VAL A 117 -9.19 8.35 -8.36
CA VAL A 117 -9.13 9.25 -7.18
C VAL A 117 -10.52 9.78 -6.83
N LYS A 118 -11.34 10.11 -7.82
CA LYS A 118 -12.72 10.54 -7.61
C LYS A 118 -13.62 9.44 -7.03
N GLU A 119 -13.32 8.17 -7.22
CA GLU A 119 -14.03 7.08 -6.53
C GLU A 119 -13.79 7.16 -5.02
N GLY A 120 -12.56 7.43 -4.57
CA GLY A 120 -12.26 7.68 -3.15
C GLY A 120 -13.03 8.88 -2.61
N GLU A 121 -13.10 9.99 -3.36
CA GLU A 121 -13.89 11.15 -2.95
C GLU A 121 -15.40 10.89 -2.89
N THR A 122 -15.90 10.02 -3.77
CA THR A 122 -17.29 9.59 -3.78
C THR A 122 -17.59 8.70 -2.58
N CYS A 123 -16.68 7.77 -2.26
CA CYS A 123 -16.78 6.94 -1.06
C CYS A 123 -16.91 7.78 0.22
N ILE A 124 -16.12 8.84 0.39
CA ILE A 124 -16.23 9.76 1.53
C ILE A 124 -17.63 10.39 1.64
N LYS A 125 -18.28 10.69 0.51
CA LYS A 125 -19.61 11.33 0.47
C LYS A 125 -20.74 10.33 0.71
N ASP A 126 -20.57 9.11 0.24
CA ASP A 126 -21.62 8.08 0.20
C ASP A 126 -21.61 7.17 1.44
N THR A 127 -20.63 7.35 2.33
CA THR A 127 -20.50 6.61 3.60
C THR A 127 -20.61 7.53 4.80
N GLU A 128 -21.10 7.01 5.92
CA GLU A 128 -21.23 7.75 7.19
C GLU A 128 -19.87 8.18 7.77
N GLU A 129 -19.84 9.33 8.45
CA GLU A 129 -18.63 9.84 9.09
C GLU A 129 -18.27 9.06 10.34
N GLY A 130 -17.05 8.50 10.35
CA GLY A 130 -16.57 7.66 11.44
C GLY A 130 -16.99 6.19 11.35
N SER A 131 -17.66 5.76 10.28
CA SER A 131 -18.02 4.34 10.13
C SER A 131 -16.84 3.51 9.64
N MET A 132 -16.79 2.24 10.04
CA MET A 132 -15.77 1.30 9.54
C MET A 132 -16.02 0.94 8.06
N THR A 133 -17.27 1.02 7.61
CA THR A 133 -17.69 0.92 6.21
C THR A 133 -17.03 1.99 5.35
N ARG A 134 -16.86 3.21 5.88
CA ARG A 134 -16.06 4.25 5.21
C ARG A 134 -14.62 3.79 5.04
N ASP A 135 -13.98 3.35 6.12
CA ASP A 135 -12.58 2.92 6.07
C ASP A 135 -12.37 1.75 5.09
N ALA A 136 -13.28 0.78 5.04
CA ALA A 136 -13.27 -0.31 4.07
C ALA A 136 -13.35 0.22 2.62
N GLY A 137 -14.24 1.18 2.37
CA GLY A 137 -14.37 1.82 1.07
C GLY A 137 -13.16 2.66 0.68
N LEU A 138 -12.53 3.35 1.63
CA LEU A 138 -11.29 4.11 1.42
C LEU A 138 -10.14 3.18 1.04
N ILE A 139 -10.01 2.02 1.70
CA ILE A 139 -9.00 1.02 1.33
C ILE A 139 -9.23 0.51 -0.09
N ILE A 140 -10.46 0.12 -0.44
CA ILE A 140 -10.76 -0.34 -1.81
C ILE A 140 -10.41 0.73 -2.85
N ALA A 141 -10.68 2.01 -2.55
CA ALA A 141 -10.31 3.11 -3.44
C ALA A 141 -8.79 3.29 -3.55
N ALA A 142 -8.06 3.17 -2.45
CA ALA A 142 -6.61 3.24 -2.41
C ALA A 142 -5.97 2.07 -3.19
N GLN A 143 -6.39 0.83 -2.96
CA GLN A 143 -5.89 -0.34 -3.69
C GLN A 143 -6.11 -0.22 -5.21
N LYS A 144 -7.20 0.39 -5.66
CA LYS A 144 -7.39 0.68 -7.09
C LYS A 144 -6.36 1.67 -7.65
N VAL A 145 -5.89 2.61 -6.83
CA VAL A 145 -4.77 3.49 -7.17
C VAL A 145 -3.49 2.66 -7.25
N GLU A 146 -3.17 1.88 -6.21
CA GLU A 146 -1.96 1.03 -6.19
C GLU A 146 -1.91 0.10 -7.42
N HIS A 147 -3.01 -0.59 -7.74
CA HIS A 147 -3.06 -1.48 -8.90
C HIS A 147 -2.85 -0.76 -10.24
N TYR A 148 -3.29 0.50 -10.36
CA TYR A 148 -3.00 1.33 -11.53
C TYR A 148 -1.51 1.66 -11.61
N GLU A 149 -0.88 1.98 -10.48
CA GLU A 149 0.55 2.33 -10.40
C GLU A 149 1.44 1.10 -10.62
N ILE A 150 1.14 -0.04 -9.99
CA ILE A 150 1.82 -1.33 -10.19
C ILE A 150 1.83 -1.70 -11.69
N ALA A 151 0.67 -1.61 -12.36
CA ALA A 151 0.58 -1.89 -13.79
C ALA A 151 1.40 -0.90 -14.63
N SER A 152 1.40 0.38 -14.25
CA SER A 152 2.11 1.45 -14.96
C SER A 152 3.63 1.33 -14.80
N TYR A 153 4.11 1.17 -13.57
CA TYR A 153 5.53 1.02 -13.25
C TYR A 153 6.12 -0.28 -13.78
N GLY A 154 5.41 -1.41 -13.66
CA GLY A 154 5.85 -2.67 -14.25
C GLY A 154 5.99 -2.59 -15.77
N GLY A 155 5.05 -1.92 -16.45
CA GLY A 155 5.15 -1.66 -17.88
C GLY A 155 6.31 -0.74 -18.25
N LEU A 156 6.48 0.37 -17.52
CA LEU A 156 7.55 1.35 -17.76
C LEU A 156 8.94 0.76 -17.51
N ALA A 157 9.14 -0.01 -16.45
CA ALA A 157 10.42 -0.67 -16.16
C ALA A 157 10.81 -1.65 -17.28
N ALA A 158 9.87 -2.49 -17.73
CA ALA A 158 10.10 -3.42 -18.84
C ALA A 158 10.42 -2.69 -20.16
N LEU A 159 9.78 -1.55 -20.42
CA LEU A 159 10.10 -0.71 -21.59
C LEU A 159 11.49 -0.07 -21.46
N ALA A 160 11.85 0.42 -20.28
CA ALA A 160 13.17 1.00 -20.02
C ALA A 160 14.28 -0.04 -20.28
N GLU A 161 14.12 -1.29 -19.82
CA GLU A 161 15.04 -2.39 -20.13
C GLU A 161 15.14 -2.66 -21.63
N THR A 162 13.99 -2.72 -22.31
CA THR A 162 13.92 -2.94 -23.77
C THR A 162 14.66 -1.85 -24.55
N LEU A 163 14.65 -0.62 -24.05
CA LEU A 163 15.34 0.54 -24.61
C LEU A 163 16.81 0.66 -24.15
N GLY A 164 17.30 -0.25 -23.29
CA GLY A 164 18.65 -0.21 -22.74
C GLY A 164 18.87 0.86 -21.67
N LEU A 165 17.80 1.42 -21.11
CA LEU A 165 17.80 2.48 -20.09
C LEU A 165 17.84 1.88 -18.68
N TYR A 166 18.85 1.07 -18.38
CA TYR A 166 18.90 0.28 -17.14
C TYR A 166 18.83 1.12 -15.86
N ASP A 167 19.55 2.24 -15.78
CA ASP A 167 19.47 3.15 -14.62
C ASP A 167 18.06 3.71 -14.41
N ALA A 168 17.29 3.91 -15.47
CA ALA A 168 15.89 4.32 -15.36
C ALA A 168 15.01 3.15 -14.92
N SER A 169 15.25 1.94 -15.45
CA SER A 169 14.53 0.73 -15.04
C SER A 169 14.70 0.47 -13.54
N ASP A 170 15.92 0.51 -13.02
CA ASP A 170 16.20 0.26 -11.60
C ASP A 170 15.43 1.21 -10.69
N LEU A 171 15.32 2.49 -11.08
CA LEU A 171 14.53 3.48 -10.37
C LEU A 171 13.02 3.17 -10.46
N LEU A 172 12.52 2.78 -11.63
CA LEU A 172 11.11 2.45 -11.82
C LEU A 172 10.72 1.19 -11.05
N HIS A 173 11.59 0.17 -11.00
CA HIS A 173 11.41 -1.03 -10.16
C HIS A 173 11.42 -0.70 -8.68
N THR A 174 12.26 0.24 -8.23
CA THR A 174 12.23 0.70 -6.83
C THR A 174 10.86 1.29 -6.47
N THR A 175 10.25 2.08 -7.36
CA THR A 175 8.87 2.55 -7.12
C THR A 175 7.87 1.40 -7.16
N LEU A 176 7.98 0.49 -8.13
CA LEU A 176 7.09 -0.67 -8.23
C LEU A 176 7.04 -1.48 -6.94
N GLU A 177 8.19 -1.80 -6.36
CA GLU A 177 8.29 -2.53 -5.09
C GLU A 177 7.64 -1.77 -3.92
N GLU A 178 7.78 -0.44 -3.91
CA GLU A 178 7.14 0.44 -2.94
C GLU A 178 5.60 0.38 -3.06
N GLU A 179 5.02 0.40 -4.27
CA GLU A 179 3.56 0.31 -4.44
C GLU A 179 3.00 -1.09 -4.15
N GLU A 180 3.75 -2.14 -4.53
CA GLU A 180 3.38 -3.51 -4.21
C GLU A 180 3.32 -3.72 -2.69
N GLN A 181 4.25 -3.12 -1.94
CA GLN A 181 4.22 -3.17 -0.48
C GLN A 181 3.05 -2.37 0.10
N THR A 182 2.76 -1.17 -0.43
CA THR A 182 1.60 -0.37 -0.01
C THR A 182 0.29 -1.14 -0.19
N ASP A 183 0.10 -1.84 -1.32
CA ASP A 183 -1.11 -2.64 -1.57
C ASP A 183 -1.23 -3.84 -0.60
N ILE A 184 -0.11 -4.47 -0.26
CA ILE A 184 -0.05 -5.53 0.75
C ILE A 184 -0.45 -4.98 2.12
N ASP A 185 0.13 -3.85 2.53
CA ASP A 185 -0.17 -3.23 3.82
C ASP A 185 -1.64 -2.84 3.91
N LEU A 186 -2.23 -2.26 2.85
CA LEU A 186 -3.66 -1.97 2.77
C LEU A 186 -4.53 -3.22 2.87
N THR A 187 -4.12 -4.33 2.24
CA THR A 187 -4.79 -5.62 2.35
C THR A 187 -4.78 -6.12 3.79
N ASP A 188 -3.64 -6.03 4.46
CA ASP A 188 -3.49 -6.48 5.84
C ASP A 188 -4.38 -5.66 6.80
N ILE A 189 -4.47 -4.35 6.64
CA ILE A 189 -5.36 -3.49 7.45
C ILE A 189 -6.83 -3.87 7.18
N ALA A 190 -7.21 -4.11 5.92
CA ALA A 190 -8.56 -4.50 5.56
C ALA A 190 -8.96 -5.84 6.18
N GLU A 191 -8.14 -6.87 5.99
CA GLU A 191 -8.46 -8.24 6.38
C GLU A 191 -8.39 -8.48 7.87
N ASN A 192 -7.48 -7.83 8.60
CA ASN A 192 -7.27 -8.13 10.02
C ASN A 192 -8.19 -7.34 10.96
N PHE A 193 -8.72 -6.19 10.52
CA PHE A 193 -9.49 -5.32 11.41
C PHE A 193 -10.71 -4.72 10.74
N ILE A 194 -10.53 -3.92 9.69
CA ILE A 194 -11.58 -3.05 9.17
C ILE A 194 -12.77 -3.82 8.61
N ASN A 195 -12.56 -4.90 7.86
CA ASN A 195 -13.66 -5.67 7.28
C ASN A 195 -14.55 -6.32 8.36
N PHE A 196 -13.97 -6.77 9.48
CA PHE A 196 -14.72 -7.37 10.58
C PHE A 196 -15.48 -6.31 11.39
N ALA A 197 -14.90 -5.13 11.56
CA ALA A 197 -15.53 -4.01 12.25
C ALA A 197 -16.66 -3.40 11.40
N ALA A 198 -16.44 -3.19 10.10
CA ALA A 198 -17.45 -2.70 9.14
C ALA A 198 -18.70 -3.57 9.06
N LYS A 199 -18.56 -4.89 9.24
CA LYS A 199 -19.69 -5.80 9.30
C LYS A 199 -20.65 -5.50 10.47
N GLN A 200 -20.15 -4.92 11.56
CA GLN A 200 -20.91 -4.65 12.80
C GLN A 200 -21.47 -3.22 12.85
N ASP A 201 -21.19 -2.36 11.85
CA ASP A 201 -21.65 -0.95 11.83
C ASP A 201 -23.19 -0.80 11.94
N ASP A 202 -23.97 -1.83 11.63
CA ASP A 202 -25.45 -1.84 11.72
C ASP A 202 -26.01 -2.45 13.03
N GLU A 203 -25.18 -3.08 13.87
CA GLU A 203 -25.66 -3.86 15.04
C GLU A 203 -25.76 -3.02 16.34
N ASP A 204 -25.22 -1.80 16.38
CA ASP A 204 -25.20 -0.93 17.58
C ASP A 204 -26.42 0.01 17.71
N ASP A 205 -27.40 -0.04 16.79
CA ASP A 205 -28.64 0.77 16.84
C ASP A 205 -29.88 0.00 17.39
N ASP A 206 -29.73 -1.29 17.71
CA ASP A 206 -30.82 -2.19 18.11
C ASP A 206 -30.79 -2.66 19.59
N ASP A 207 -30.00 -2.02 20.47
CA ASP A 207 -29.94 -2.44 21.89
C ASP A 207 -30.04 -1.25 22.87
N TYR A 208 -31.27 -0.71 23.07
CA TYR A 208 -31.73 -0.13 24.34
C TYR A 208 -33.29 -0.11 24.45
N ASP A 209 -33.80 -1.09 25.21
CA ASP A 209 -34.93 -1.10 26.17
C ASP A 209 -36.33 -0.56 25.79
N ASP A 210 -37.35 -1.45 25.87
CA ASP A 210 -38.33 -1.45 26.98
C ASP A 210 -39.16 -2.76 26.97
N GLU A 211 -38.60 -3.87 27.50
CA GLU A 211 -39.44 -4.96 28.02
C GLU A 211 -39.93 -4.53 29.41
N ASP A 212 -41.09 -3.89 29.41
CA ASP A 212 -41.91 -3.47 30.56
C ASP A 212 -42.20 -4.68 31.47
N TYR A 213 -41.27 -4.99 32.38
CA TYR A 213 -41.45 -5.95 33.46
C TYR A 213 -41.76 -5.20 34.77
N GLU A 214 -42.91 -5.62 35.33
CA GLU A 214 -43.36 -5.50 36.72
C GLU A 214 -44.23 -4.29 37.10
N ASP A 215 -45.52 -4.56 37.26
CA ASP A 215 -46.16 -4.39 38.57
C ASP A 215 -47.17 -5.54 38.77
N GLU A 216 -46.72 -6.67 39.33
CA GLU A 216 -47.62 -7.59 40.05
C GLU A 216 -47.78 -7.03 41.47
N ASP A 217 -48.95 -6.43 41.72
CA ASP A 217 -49.38 -5.89 43.01
C ASP A 217 -49.06 -6.86 44.16
N TYR A 218 -48.22 -6.40 45.09
CA TYR A 218 -47.93 -7.04 46.36
C TYR A 218 -49.18 -7.02 47.26
N ASP A 219 -49.63 -8.22 47.65
CA ASP A 219 -50.63 -8.43 48.70
C ASP A 219 -50.18 -7.82 50.04
N GLU A 220 -50.97 -6.89 50.57
CA GLU A 220 -50.80 -6.27 51.89
C GLU A 220 -51.31 -7.24 52.99
N ASP A 221 -50.39 -7.99 53.60
CA ASP A 221 -50.61 -8.84 54.78
C ASP A 221 -50.60 -8.00 56.07
N ASP A 222 -51.78 -7.57 56.53
CA ASP A 222 -51.97 -6.90 57.82
C ASP A 222 -51.88 -7.90 58.99
N GLY A 223 -50.69 -7.97 59.58
CA GLY A 223 -50.40 -8.73 60.80
C GLY A 223 -50.92 -8.10 62.10
N TYR A 224 -51.87 -8.79 62.73
CA TYR A 224 -52.07 -9.00 64.18
C TYR A 224 -51.50 -7.97 65.18
N GLU A 225 -52.36 -7.09 65.71
CA GLU A 225 -52.14 -6.41 66.98
C GLU A 225 -52.69 -7.19 68.19
N ASN A 226 -51.79 -7.33 69.17
CA ASN A 226 -51.96 -7.96 70.46
C ASN A 226 -52.76 -7.08 71.43
N HIS A 227 -53.98 -7.50 71.79
CA HIS A 227 -54.69 -6.99 72.97
C HIS A 227 -55.16 -8.13 73.87
N GLY A 228 -54.46 -8.28 74.98
CA GLY A 228 -54.85 -9.14 76.08
C GLY A 228 -56.10 -8.64 76.78
N TYR A 229 -57.06 -9.54 77.00
CA TYR A 229 -57.99 -9.45 78.12
C TYR A 229 -58.21 -10.84 78.71
N ASN A 230 -57.70 -10.98 79.93
CA ASN A 230 -57.93 -12.09 80.85
C ASN A 230 -59.29 -11.87 81.55
N ARG A 231 -60.28 -12.74 81.34
CA ARG A 231 -61.33 -13.06 82.35
C ARG A 231 -61.82 -14.49 82.15
N GLY A 232 -61.60 -15.31 83.17
CA GLY A 232 -61.97 -16.70 83.18
C GLY A 232 -63.40 -17.00 83.64
N ARG A 233 -63.62 -18.31 83.80
CA ARG A 233 -64.55 -19.01 84.70
C ARG A 233 -66.05 -19.06 84.35
N THR A 234 -66.41 -20.26 83.87
CA THR A 234 -67.46 -21.18 84.38
C THR A 234 -68.95 -20.80 84.36
N SER A 235 -69.70 -21.66 83.65
CA SER A 235 -70.90 -22.42 84.08
C SER A 235 -72.14 -21.65 84.56
N TYR A 236 -73.30 -21.90 83.93
CA TYR A 236 -74.43 -22.73 84.42
C TYR A 236 -75.56 -22.68 83.35
N HIS A 237 -75.96 -23.84 82.82
CA HIS A 237 -77.32 -24.41 82.85
C HIS A 237 -78.43 -23.53 82.27
#